data_AF-A0A3P7CYF2-F1
#
_entry.id   AF-A0A3P7CYF2-F1
#
_cell.length_a   1.000
_cell.length_b   1.000
_cell.length_c   1.000
_cell.angle_alpha   90.00
_cell.angle_beta   90.00
_cell.angle_gamma   90.00
#
_symmetry.space_group_name_H-M   'P 1'
#
loop_
_entity.id
_entity.type
_entity.pdbx_description
1 polymer ?
#
loop_
_entity_poly.entity_id
_entity_poly.type
_entity_poly.pdbx_seq_one_letter_code
_entity_poly.pdbx_strand_id
1 'polypeptide(L)'
;MHCALSPTSRFVGRFIALALYHGKFIDNGFTLPFYKRLLNKPLCLKDLQSVDEEYYNSLLFIQENSVDEADLELYFEADYELLGETKTCELKPGGKNIKVTDENKEEYISTMINWRFTRGTEEQMEAFLTGFSDIFPLQWLQYFDERELEMVLCGIQKIDLDDWQQNTNYKEYTANSRQIIWFWKVSFCRFCCLGARCLLSPLSTRNSLRPHHL
;
A
#
# COMPACT_ATOMS: atom_id res chain seq x y z
N MET A 1 -6.82 21.21 15.49
CA MET A 1 -7.83 20.70 14.53
C MET A 1 -7.84 19.16 14.41
N HIS A 2 -7.13 18.41 15.25
CA HIS A 2 -7.05 16.93 15.13
C HIS A 2 -8.32 16.17 15.59
N CYS A 3 -9.12 16.71 16.52
CA CYS A 3 -10.29 16.00 17.05
C CYS A 3 -11.54 15.91 16.13
N ALA A 4 -11.63 16.67 15.04
CA ALA A 4 -12.86 16.74 14.26
C ALA A 4 -13.07 15.55 13.30
N LEU A 5 -12.02 14.77 13.02
CA LEU A 5 -12.05 13.66 12.06
C LEU A 5 -12.27 12.28 12.70
N SER A 6 -12.20 12.15 14.03
CA SER A 6 -12.40 10.86 14.70
C SER A 6 -13.81 10.28 14.53
N PRO A 7 -14.91 11.08 14.57
CA PRO A 7 -16.25 10.53 14.38
C PRO A 7 -16.49 10.04 12.95
N THR A 8 -15.95 10.76 11.97
CA THR A 8 -16.06 10.39 10.56
C THR A 8 -15.29 9.11 10.26
N SER A 9 -14.06 8.95 10.76
CA SER A 9 -13.28 7.72 10.57
C SER A 9 -13.95 6.51 11.19
N ARG A 10 -14.55 6.66 12.39
CA ARG A 10 -15.33 5.58 13.01
C ARG A 10 -16.56 5.18 12.20
N PHE A 11 -17.28 6.15 11.64
CA PHE A 11 -18.41 5.88 10.77
C PHE A 11 -17.98 5.14 9.50
N VAL A 12 -16.89 5.57 8.85
CA VAL A 12 -16.35 4.91 7.65
C VAL A 12 -15.94 3.47 7.97
N GLY A 13 -15.29 3.22 9.11
CA GLY A 13 -14.96 1.87 9.58
C GLY A 13 -16.19 0.97 9.71
N ARG A 14 -17.26 1.47 10.34
CA ARG A 14 -18.55 0.74 10.46
C ARG A 14 -19.18 0.46 9.10
N PHE A 15 -19.17 1.44 8.20
CA PHE A 15 -19.75 1.32 6.87
C PHE A 15 -19.04 0.23 6.04
N ILE A 16 -17.71 0.20 6.06
CA ILE A 16 -16.93 -0.81 5.32
C ILE A 16 -17.13 -2.19 5.92
N ALA A 17 -17.13 -2.31 7.26
CA ALA A 17 -17.40 -3.57 7.94
C ALA A 17 -18.82 -4.10 7.61
N LEU A 18 -19.81 -3.21 7.51
CA LEU A 18 -21.17 -3.57 7.12
C LEU A 18 -21.25 -4.06 5.67
N ALA A 19 -20.56 -3.38 4.75
CA ALA A 19 -20.49 -3.81 3.35
C ALA A 19 -19.83 -5.18 3.22
N LEU A 20 -18.73 -5.41 3.95
CA LEU A 20 -18.07 -6.71 4.02
C LEU A 20 -19.02 -7.80 4.56
N TYR A 21 -19.72 -7.51 5.65
CA TYR A 21 -20.66 -8.44 6.28
C TYR A 21 -21.81 -8.85 5.35
N HIS A 22 -22.33 -7.91 4.54
CA HIS A 22 -23.39 -8.16 3.58
C HIS A 22 -22.91 -8.60 2.18
N GLY A 23 -21.59 -8.74 1.97
CA GLY A 23 -21.01 -9.07 0.66
C GLY A 23 -21.31 -8.01 -0.41
N LYS A 24 -21.34 -6.73 -0.03
CA LYS A 24 -21.50 -5.60 -0.94
C LYS A 24 -20.13 -5.01 -1.27
N PHE A 25 -19.91 -4.74 -2.55
CA PHE A 25 -18.67 -4.17 -3.02
C PHE A 25 -18.65 -2.65 -2.84
N ILE A 26 -17.51 -2.11 -2.43
CA ILE A 26 -17.27 -0.67 -2.32
C ILE A 26 -16.11 -0.30 -3.25
N ASP A 27 -16.33 0.71 -4.09
CA ASP A 27 -15.27 1.41 -4.79
C ASP A 27 -14.68 2.48 -3.85
N ASN A 28 -13.72 2.09 -3.00
CA ASN A 28 -13.20 2.94 -1.93
C ASN A 28 -11.78 3.49 -2.16
N GLY A 29 -11.13 3.14 -3.27
CA GLY A 29 -9.83 3.70 -3.64
C GLY A 29 -8.71 3.51 -2.62
N PHE A 30 -8.85 2.63 -1.61
CA PHE A 30 -7.82 2.46 -0.61
C PHE A 30 -6.57 1.80 -1.20
N THR A 31 -5.42 2.20 -0.67
CA THR A 31 -4.13 1.68 -1.09
C THR A 31 -3.79 0.39 -0.35
N LEU A 32 -2.94 -0.47 -0.92
CA LEU A 32 -2.45 -1.69 -0.26
C LEU A 32 -1.83 -1.47 1.14
N PRO A 33 -1.03 -0.40 1.39
CA PRO A 33 -0.56 -0.09 2.74
C PRO A 33 -1.69 0.07 3.77
N PHE A 34 -2.84 0.63 3.36
CA PHE A 34 -4.00 0.77 4.25
C PHE A 34 -4.56 -0.59 4.66
N TYR A 35 -4.72 -1.51 3.71
CA TYR A 35 -5.15 -2.89 4.00
C TYR A 35 -4.14 -3.65 4.86
N LYS A 36 -2.84 -3.46 4.65
CA LYS A 36 -1.80 -4.03 5.53
C LYS A 36 -1.94 -3.51 6.96
N ARG A 37 -2.20 -2.21 7.13
CA ARG A 37 -2.43 -1.62 8.46
C ARG A 37 -3.69 -2.17 9.12
N LEU A 38 -4.77 -2.38 8.36
CA LEU A 38 -6.01 -3.00 8.83
C LEU A 38 -5.78 -4.45 9.30
N LEU A 39 -4.89 -5.19 8.64
CA LEU A 39 -4.47 -6.54 8.99
C LEU A 39 -3.38 -6.60 10.07
N ASN A 40 -2.94 -5.45 10.59
CA ASN A 40 -1.82 -5.34 11.53
C ASN A 40 -0.51 -6.00 10.99
N LYS A 41 -0.28 -5.92 9.68
CA LYS A 41 0.95 -6.38 9.02
C LYS A 41 1.99 -5.26 8.93
N PRO A 42 3.29 -5.58 9.01
CA PRO A 42 4.34 -4.59 8.82
C PRO A 42 4.33 -4.06 7.38
N LEU A 43 4.68 -2.79 7.23
CA LEU A 43 4.83 -2.13 5.94
C LEU A 43 6.26 -2.32 5.43
N CYS A 44 6.39 -2.53 4.12
CA CYS A 44 7.66 -2.78 3.45
C CYS A 44 8.05 -1.59 2.57
N LEU A 45 9.33 -1.52 2.17
CA LEU A 45 9.84 -0.47 1.29
C LEU A 45 9.05 -0.38 -0.04
N LYS A 46 8.64 -1.52 -0.61
CA LYS A 46 7.83 -1.56 -1.83
C LYS A 46 6.46 -0.89 -1.70
N ASP A 47 5.89 -0.86 -0.50
CA ASP A 47 4.59 -0.23 -0.24
C ASP A 47 4.69 1.30 -0.38
N LEU A 48 5.85 1.85 0.00
CA LEU A 48 6.15 3.27 -0.12
C LEU A 48 6.26 3.73 -1.58
N GLN A 49 6.79 2.89 -2.48
CA GLN A 49 6.90 3.21 -3.92
C GLN A 49 5.56 3.63 -4.54
N SER A 50 4.45 3.07 -4.05
CA SER A 50 3.11 3.38 -4.54
C SER A 50 2.58 4.73 -4.07
N VAL A 51 3.09 5.23 -2.93
CA VAL A 51 2.60 6.44 -2.24
C VAL A 51 3.54 7.63 -2.44
N ASP A 52 4.85 7.40 -2.32
CA ASP A 52 5.88 8.43 -2.36
C ASP A 52 7.16 7.85 -3.00
N GLU A 53 7.30 8.10 -4.31
CA GLU A 53 8.38 7.54 -5.11
C GLU A 53 9.74 8.21 -4.83
N GLU A 54 9.72 9.51 -4.52
CA GLU A 54 10.92 10.26 -4.18
C GLU A 54 11.52 9.72 -2.87
N TYR A 55 10.70 9.58 -1.84
CA TYR A 55 11.13 9.03 -0.55
C TYR A 55 11.56 7.57 -0.65
N TYR A 56 10.88 6.78 -1.50
CA TYR A 56 11.29 5.40 -1.81
C TYR A 56 12.71 5.36 -2.38
N ASN A 57 13.03 6.23 -3.34
CA ASN A 57 14.36 6.28 -3.94
C ASN A 57 15.44 6.69 -2.92
N SER A 58 15.13 7.64 -2.03
CA SER A 58 16.05 8.04 -0.96
C SER A 58 16.35 6.90 0.01
N LEU A 59 15.33 6.15 0.45
CA LEU A 59 15.52 5.00 1.34
C LEU A 59 16.21 3.83 0.62
N LEU A 60 15.92 3.61 -0.66
CA LEU A 60 16.58 2.59 -1.48
C LEU A 60 18.08 2.91 -1.62
N PHE A 61 18.43 4.19 -1.81
CA PHE A 61 19.82 4.62 -1.84
C PHE A 61 20.54 4.30 -0.51
N ILE A 62 19.92 4.59 0.63
CA ILE A 62 20.49 4.26 1.95
C ILE A 62 20.62 2.73 2.13
N GLN A 63 19.70 1.95 1.56
CA GLN A 63 19.74 0.49 1.64
C GLN A 63 20.91 -0.10 0.82
N GLU A 64 21.10 0.39 -0.41
CA GLU A 64 22.06 -0.15 -1.37
C GLU A 64 23.49 0.34 -1.15
N ASN A 65 23.67 1.50 -0.52
CA ASN A 65 24.98 2.09 -0.24
C ASN A 65 25.43 1.79 1.21
N SER A 66 26.75 1.83 1.44
CA SER A 66 27.31 1.78 2.78
C SER A 66 27.13 3.15 3.45
N VAL A 67 26.42 3.17 4.59
CA VAL A 67 26.18 4.39 5.37
C VAL A 67 27.48 4.90 5.99
N ASP A 68 28.35 3.96 6.37
CA ASP A 68 29.62 4.25 7.03
C ASP A 68 30.66 4.81 6.04
N GLU A 69 30.70 4.32 4.80
CA GLU A 69 31.59 4.86 3.75
C GLU A 69 31.09 6.20 3.18
N ALA A 70 29.78 6.40 3.14
CA ALA A 70 29.18 7.64 2.64
C ALA A 70 29.21 8.79 3.66
N ASP A 71 29.68 8.54 4.89
CA ASP A 71 29.69 9.47 6.04
C ASP A 71 28.37 10.23 6.20
N LEU A 72 27.27 9.52 6.04
CA LEU A 72 25.94 10.10 6.19
C LEU A 72 25.69 10.33 7.70
N GLU A 73 25.54 11.59 8.11
CA GLU A 73 25.22 11.98 9.49
C GLU A 73 23.73 11.71 9.82
N LEU A 74 23.30 10.46 9.63
CA LEU A 74 21.94 10.02 9.91
C LEU A 74 21.81 9.57 11.37
N TYR A 75 20.72 9.99 12.00
CA TYR A 75 20.32 9.59 13.34
C TYR A 75 18.91 9.03 13.30
N PHE A 76 18.45 8.37 14.37
CA PHE A 76 17.07 7.87 14.47
C PHE A 76 16.07 9.00 14.77
N GLU A 77 16.06 10.02 13.92
CA GLU A 77 15.12 11.13 13.91
C GLU A 77 14.63 11.43 12.49
N ALA A 78 13.46 12.04 12.38
CA ALA A 78 12.86 12.42 11.12
C ALA A 78 12.31 13.84 11.19
N ASP A 79 12.69 14.65 10.21
CA ASP A 79 12.16 15.99 10.04
C ASP A 79 10.88 15.97 9.22
N TYR A 80 9.95 16.85 9.58
CA TYR A 80 8.76 17.08 8.81
C TYR A 80 8.25 18.50 8.89
N GLU A 81 7.59 18.90 7.81
CA GLU A 81 6.85 20.15 7.80
C GLU A 81 5.42 19.94 8.33
N LEU A 82 5.00 20.81 9.25
CA LEU A 82 3.63 20.90 9.74
C LEU A 82 3.25 22.37 9.86
N LEU A 83 2.26 22.79 9.05
CA LEU A 83 1.76 24.17 9.02
C LEU A 83 2.86 25.22 8.71
N GLY A 84 3.85 24.86 7.89
CA GLY A 84 4.97 25.74 7.54
C GLY A 84 6.14 25.74 8.53
N GLU A 85 6.05 24.95 9.61
CA GLU A 85 7.14 24.77 10.57
C GLU A 85 7.79 23.40 10.40
N THR A 86 9.12 23.36 10.27
CA THR A 86 9.90 22.12 10.33
C THR A 86 9.99 21.65 11.78
N LYS A 87 9.52 20.43 12.04
CA LYS A 87 9.59 19.76 13.33
C LYS A 87 10.37 18.47 13.19
N THR A 88 11.26 18.24 14.15
CA THR A 88 12.04 17.02 14.25
C THR A 88 11.39 16.08 15.26
N CYS A 89 11.16 14.83 14.87
CA CYS A 89 10.59 13.80 15.73
C CYS A 89 11.55 12.62 15.87
N GLU A 90 11.71 12.13 17.10
CA GLU A 90 12.52 10.96 17.37
C GLU A 90 11.76 9.71 16.93
N LEU A 91 12.41 8.87 16.13
CA LEU A 91 11.82 7.62 15.65
C LEU A 91 11.76 6.55 16.75
N LYS A 92 12.65 6.67 17.74
CA LYS A 92 12.72 5.81 18.91
C LYS A 92 13.17 6.62 20.13
N PRO A 93 12.88 6.18 21.37
CA PRO A 93 13.27 6.93 22.56
C PRO A 93 14.79 7.15 22.60
N GLY A 94 15.22 8.42 22.58
CA GLY A 94 16.65 8.77 22.54
C GLY A 94 17.28 8.63 21.15
N GLY A 95 16.47 8.54 20.09
CA GLY A 95 16.91 8.30 18.72
C GLY A 95 17.89 9.36 18.19
N LYS A 96 17.83 10.60 18.70
CA LYS A 96 18.76 11.68 18.36
C LYS A 96 20.21 11.37 18.68
N ASN A 97 20.45 10.53 19.68
CA ASN A 97 21.80 10.17 20.10
C ASN A 97 22.30 8.88 19.44
N ILE A 98 21.47 8.24 18.60
CA ILE A 98 21.77 6.93 18.01
C ILE A 98 22.10 7.17 16.54
N LYS A 99 23.38 7.08 16.20
CA LYS A 99 23.85 7.19 14.81
C LYS A 99 23.46 5.94 14.03
N VAL A 100 23.03 6.14 12.78
CA VAL A 100 22.76 5.05 11.85
C VAL A 100 24.10 4.51 11.32
N THR A 101 24.28 3.20 11.37
CA THR A 101 25.45 2.44 10.88
C THR A 101 24.99 1.36 9.92
N ASP A 102 25.90 0.72 9.18
CA ASP A 102 25.51 -0.35 8.25
C ASP A 102 24.85 -1.55 8.93
N GLU A 103 25.14 -1.79 10.22
CA GLU A 103 24.51 -2.85 11.00
C GLU A 103 23.06 -2.52 11.40
N ASN A 104 22.73 -1.24 11.61
CA ASN A 104 21.42 -0.81 12.10
C ASN A 104 20.55 -0.14 11.02
N LYS A 105 21.04 0.01 9.79
CA LYS A 105 20.31 0.69 8.70
C LYS A 105 18.99 0.01 8.34
N GLU A 106 18.90 -1.32 8.46
CA GLU A 106 17.63 -2.03 8.22
C GLU A 106 16.56 -1.65 9.24
N GLU A 107 16.94 -1.53 10.52
CA GLU A 107 16.05 -1.05 11.59
C GLU A 107 15.62 0.40 11.31
N TYR A 108 16.57 1.27 10.94
CA TYR A 108 16.28 2.65 10.58
C TYR A 108 15.28 2.75 9.42
N ILE A 109 15.50 2.02 8.33
CA ILE A 109 14.60 2.00 7.16
C ILE A 109 13.21 1.52 7.56
N SER A 110 13.11 0.42 8.32
CA SER A 110 11.81 -0.11 8.75
C SER A 110 11.05 0.86 9.65
N THR A 111 11.75 1.58 10.54
CA THR A 111 11.15 2.56 11.44
C THR A 111 10.71 3.81 10.68
N MET A 112 11.53 4.27 9.72
CA MET A 112 11.19 5.38 8.83
C MET A 112 9.95 5.10 7.99
N ILE A 113 9.83 3.89 7.42
CA ILE A 113 8.64 3.48 6.67
C ILE A 113 7.41 3.52 7.58
N ASN A 114 7.47 2.88 8.75
CA ASN A 114 6.34 2.88 9.69
C ASN A 114 5.94 4.29 10.10
N TRP A 115 6.90 5.14 10.44
CA TRP A 115 6.67 6.53 10.81
C TRP A 115 6.02 7.32 9.66
N ARG A 116 6.49 7.17 8.43
CA ARG A 116 5.98 7.88 7.25
C ARG A 116 4.50 7.59 6.96
N PHE A 117 4.06 6.36 7.21
CA PHE A 117 2.66 5.93 7.05
C PHE A 117 1.76 6.26 8.24
N THR A 118 2.33 6.32 9.44
CA THR A 118 1.59 6.45 10.70
C THR A 118 1.45 7.90 11.15
N ARG A 119 2.41 8.76 10.80
CA ARG A 119 2.44 10.16 11.20
C ARG A 119 1.15 10.89 10.81
N GLY A 120 0.46 11.44 11.80
CA GLY A 120 -0.72 12.29 11.63
C GLY A 120 -2.01 11.53 11.31
N THR A 121 -1.96 10.19 11.21
CA THR A 121 -3.08 9.31 10.87
C THR A 121 -3.42 8.29 11.97
N GLU A 122 -2.65 8.23 13.06
CA GLU A 122 -2.86 7.27 14.17
C GLU A 122 -4.28 7.31 14.74
N GLU A 123 -4.74 8.48 15.19
CA GLU A 123 -6.06 8.64 15.80
C GLU A 123 -7.18 8.26 14.81
N GLN A 124 -7.00 8.60 13.53
CA GLN A 124 -7.96 8.31 12.48
C GLN A 124 -8.00 6.81 12.17
N MET A 125 -6.85 6.14 12.14
CA MET A 125 -6.76 4.70 11.92
C MET A 125 -7.32 3.93 13.12
N GLU A 126 -7.04 4.35 14.34
CA GLU A 126 -7.58 3.74 15.56
C GLU A 126 -9.10 3.90 15.62
N ALA A 127 -9.62 5.09 15.33
CA ALA A 127 -11.06 5.33 15.25
C ALA A 127 -11.72 4.48 14.16
N PHE A 128 -11.07 4.34 13.01
CA PHE A 128 -11.51 3.45 11.93
C PHE A 128 -11.57 1.99 12.38
N LEU A 129 -10.49 1.46 12.99
CA LEU A 129 -10.42 0.09 13.48
C LEU A 129 -11.47 -0.19 14.57
N THR A 130 -11.68 0.78 15.45
CA THR A 130 -12.74 0.71 16.47
C THR A 130 -14.11 0.63 15.81
N GLY A 131 -14.40 1.48 14.82
CA GLY A 131 -15.65 1.43 14.08
C GLY A 131 -15.82 0.13 13.29
N PHE A 132 -14.75 -0.37 12.69
CA PHE A 132 -14.77 -1.62 11.95
C PHE A 132 -15.08 -2.82 12.87
N SER A 133 -14.37 -2.90 14.01
CA SER A 133 -14.55 -3.96 15.00
C SER A 133 -15.90 -3.95 15.73
N ASP A 134 -16.60 -2.81 15.77
CA ASP A 134 -17.98 -2.72 16.27
C ASP A 134 -18.95 -3.63 15.46
N ILE A 135 -18.66 -3.91 14.19
CA ILE A 135 -19.53 -4.66 13.26
C ILE A 135 -18.90 -5.99 12.83
N PHE A 136 -17.60 -6.00 12.55
CA PHE A 136 -16.89 -7.17 12.03
C PHE A 136 -15.61 -7.43 12.84
N PRO A 137 -15.49 -8.58 13.55
CA PRO A 137 -14.31 -8.88 14.35
C PRO A 137 -13.02 -8.93 13.51
N LEU A 138 -12.00 -8.16 13.90
CA LEU A 138 -10.71 -8.11 13.19
C LEU A 138 -10.01 -9.48 13.11
N GLN A 139 -10.29 -10.38 14.06
CA GLN A 139 -9.76 -11.75 14.07
C GLN A 139 -10.15 -12.54 12.82
N TRP A 140 -11.27 -12.24 12.18
CA TRP A 140 -11.67 -12.93 10.95
C TRP A 140 -10.87 -12.45 9.73
N LEU A 141 -10.27 -11.26 9.80
CA LEU A 141 -9.43 -10.74 8.74
C LEU A 141 -8.06 -11.44 8.66
N GLN A 142 -7.63 -12.10 9.74
CA GLN A 142 -6.31 -12.75 9.82
C GLN A 142 -6.07 -13.85 8.77
N TYR A 143 -7.15 -14.37 8.17
CA TYR A 143 -7.08 -15.38 7.12
C TYR A 143 -6.79 -14.81 5.73
N PHE A 144 -6.93 -13.48 5.55
CA PHE A 144 -6.73 -12.81 4.28
C PHE A 144 -5.36 -12.15 4.20
N ASP A 145 -4.78 -12.14 3.01
CA ASP A 145 -3.77 -11.15 2.67
C ASP A 145 -4.38 -9.80 2.25
N GLU A 146 -3.54 -8.77 2.15
CA GLU A 146 -3.95 -7.41 1.83
C GLU A 146 -4.61 -7.29 0.43
N ARG A 147 -4.27 -8.18 -0.50
CA ARG A 147 -4.82 -8.20 -1.86
C ARG A 147 -6.14 -8.98 -1.89
N GLU A 148 -6.22 -10.07 -1.14
CA GLU A 148 -7.46 -10.82 -0.95
C GLU A 148 -8.50 -9.96 -0.25
N LEU A 149 -8.10 -9.21 0.79
CA LEU A 149 -8.99 -8.30 1.49
C LEU A 149 -9.49 -7.17 0.58
N GLU A 150 -8.60 -6.56 -0.21
CA GLU A 150 -8.98 -5.61 -1.27
C GLU A 150 -10.00 -6.24 -2.22
N MET A 151 -9.76 -7.47 -2.68
CA MET A 151 -10.64 -8.15 -3.62
C MET A 151 -12.02 -8.47 -3.03
N VAL A 152 -12.09 -8.85 -1.76
CA VAL A 152 -13.36 -9.11 -1.08
C VAL A 152 -14.16 -7.82 -0.91
N LEU A 153 -13.49 -6.70 -0.64
CA LEU A 153 -14.14 -5.40 -0.44
C LEU A 153 -14.53 -4.70 -1.75
N CYS A 154 -13.65 -4.69 -2.75
CA CYS A 154 -13.87 -4.02 -4.04
C CYS A 154 -14.57 -4.91 -5.06
N GLY A 155 -14.59 -6.23 -4.83
CA GLY A 155 -15.09 -7.22 -5.77
C GLY A 155 -14.13 -7.50 -6.92
N ILE A 156 -14.45 -8.53 -7.69
CA ILE A 156 -13.68 -8.92 -8.87
C ILE A 156 -14.28 -8.22 -10.10
N GLN A 157 -13.55 -7.27 -10.67
CA GLN A 157 -13.93 -6.70 -11.97
C GLN A 157 -13.64 -7.71 -13.08
N LYS A 158 -14.61 -7.92 -13.98
CA LYS A 158 -14.39 -8.73 -15.18
C LYS A 158 -13.40 -7.99 -16.08
N ILE A 159 -12.26 -8.62 -16.38
CA ILE A 159 -11.30 -8.06 -17.33
C ILE A 159 -11.74 -8.38 -18.75
N ASP A 160 -12.06 -7.34 -19.52
CA ASP A 160 -12.16 -7.44 -20.96
C ASP A 160 -10.74 -7.55 -21.53
N LEU A 161 -10.41 -8.75 -22.02
CA LEU A 161 -9.10 -9.05 -22.57
C LEU A 161 -8.92 -8.44 -23.96
N ASP A 162 -10.00 -8.28 -24.71
CA ASP A 162 -9.96 -7.70 -26.06
C ASP A 162 -9.67 -6.20 -25.96
N ASP A 163 -10.34 -5.50 -25.04
CA ASP A 163 -10.06 -4.10 -24.72
C ASP A 163 -8.63 -3.91 -24.18
N TRP A 164 -8.19 -4.77 -23.26
CA TRP A 164 -6.83 -4.69 -22.72
C TRP A 164 -5.78 -4.90 -23.81
N GLN A 165 -5.98 -5.86 -24.72
CA GLN A 165 -5.06 -6.11 -25.82
C GLN A 165 -5.01 -4.94 -26.81
N GLN A 166 -6.16 -4.31 -27.11
CA GLN A 166 -6.24 -3.15 -28.00
C GLN A 166 -5.55 -1.90 -27.45
N ASN A 167 -5.58 -1.72 -26.12
CA ASN A 167 -4.98 -0.57 -25.44
C ASN A 167 -3.56 -0.82 -24.90
N THR A 168 -2.90 -1.92 -25.29
CA THR A 168 -1.54 -2.24 -24.84
C THR A 168 -0.48 -1.73 -25.83
N ASN A 169 0.42 -0.87 -25.34
CA ASN A 169 1.61 -0.44 -26.08
C ASN A 169 2.83 -1.28 -25.71
N TYR A 170 3.59 -1.70 -26.72
CA TYR A 170 4.80 -2.51 -26.54
C TYR A 170 6.04 -1.63 -26.71
N LYS A 171 6.97 -1.68 -25.75
CA LYS A 171 8.33 -1.16 -25.91
C LYS A 171 9.25 -2.32 -26.26
N GLU A 172 10.07 -2.16 -27.32
CA GLU A 172 11.04 -3.16 -27.81
C GLU A 172 10.43 -4.50 -28.32
N TYR A 173 9.10 -4.64 -28.27
CA TYR A 173 8.36 -5.78 -28.78
C TYR A 173 7.29 -5.35 -29.79
N THR A 174 6.78 -6.32 -30.54
CA THR A 174 5.62 -6.14 -31.42
C THR A 174 4.52 -7.13 -31.02
N ALA A 175 3.28 -6.89 -31.45
CA ALA A 175 2.16 -7.80 -31.19
C ALA A 175 2.41 -9.23 -31.70
N ASN A 176 3.27 -9.39 -32.72
CA ASN A 176 3.62 -10.68 -33.31
C ASN A 176 4.83 -11.36 -32.65
N SER A 177 5.49 -10.70 -31.69
CA SER A 177 6.60 -11.29 -30.95
C SER A 177 6.12 -12.51 -30.17
N ARG A 178 6.90 -13.59 -30.20
CA ARG A 178 6.53 -14.89 -29.60
C ARG A 178 6.15 -14.76 -28.12
N GLN A 179 6.87 -13.90 -27.39
CA GLN A 179 6.64 -13.59 -25.98
C GLN A 179 5.27 -12.92 -25.76
N ILE A 180 4.87 -12.01 -26.63
CA ILE A 180 3.58 -11.30 -26.57
C ILE A 180 2.43 -12.26 -26.88
N ILE A 181 2.59 -13.10 -27.91
CA ILE A 181 1.60 -14.14 -28.24
C ILE A 181 1.42 -15.12 -27.07
N TRP A 182 2.52 -15.52 -26.42
CA TRP A 182 2.47 -16.37 -25.23
C TRP A 182 1.82 -15.68 -24.04
N PHE A 183 2.14 -14.42 -23.78
CA PHE A 183 1.51 -13.62 -22.74
C PHE A 183 -0.01 -13.61 -22.89
N TRP A 184 -0.53 -13.24 -24.07
CA TRP A 184 -1.97 -13.22 -24.29
C TRP A 184 -2.60 -14.61 -24.23
N LYS A 185 -1.97 -15.65 -24.80
CA LYS A 185 -2.48 -17.03 -24.70
C LYS A 185 -2.62 -17.51 -23.25
N VAL A 186 -1.63 -17.22 -22.40
CA VAL A 186 -1.68 -17.55 -20.97
C VAL A 186 -2.76 -16.73 -20.27
N SER A 187 -2.88 -15.44 -20.56
CA SER A 187 -3.93 -14.57 -20.02
C SER A 187 -5.33 -15.09 -20.38
N PHE A 188 -5.62 -15.35 -21.64
CA PHE A 188 -6.92 -15.92 -22.06
C PHE A 188 -7.25 -17.25 -21.36
N CYS A 189 -6.27 -18.14 -21.20
CA CYS A 189 -6.47 -19.42 -20.51
C CYS A 189 -6.70 -19.25 -19.00
N ARG A 190 -5.89 -18.42 -18.33
CA ARG A 190 -5.91 -18.25 -16.87
C ARG A 190 -7.14 -17.50 -16.39
N PHE A 191 -7.61 -16.50 -17.13
CA PHE A 191 -8.82 -15.76 -16.81
C PHE A 191 -10.11 -16.51 -17.17
N CYS A 192 -10.06 -17.48 -18.08
CA CYS A 192 -11.22 -18.29 -18.47
C CYS A 192 -11.43 -19.54 -17.57
N CYS A 193 -10.36 -20.23 -17.16
CA CYS A 193 -10.47 -21.56 -16.54
C CYS A 193 -10.24 -21.65 -15.02
N LEU A 194 -9.55 -20.70 -14.40
CA LEU A 194 -9.30 -20.70 -12.96
C LEU A 194 -9.81 -19.40 -12.36
N GLY A 195 -10.51 -19.47 -11.23
CA GLY A 195 -10.91 -18.29 -10.43
C GLY A 195 -9.76 -17.39 -9.93
N ALA A 196 -8.54 -17.54 -10.46
CA ALA A 196 -7.37 -16.69 -10.22
C ALA A 196 -7.47 -15.39 -11.03
N ARG A 197 -8.45 -14.52 -10.68
CA ARG A 197 -8.88 -13.40 -11.54
C ARG A 197 -8.34 -12.00 -11.20
N CYS A 198 -7.42 -11.81 -10.26
CA CYS A 198 -6.90 -10.46 -9.96
C CYS A 198 -5.39 -10.35 -9.70
N LEU A 199 -4.58 -11.38 -9.96
CA LEU A 199 -3.14 -11.31 -9.63
C LEU A 199 -2.28 -10.58 -10.68
N LEU A 200 -2.80 -10.33 -11.90
CA LEU A 200 -2.03 -9.69 -12.99
C LEU A 200 -2.34 -8.19 -13.18
N SER A 201 -3.54 -7.70 -12.86
CA SER A 201 -3.84 -6.26 -12.95
C SER A 201 -3.00 -5.39 -12.01
N PRO A 202 -2.63 -5.81 -10.78
CA PRO A 202 -1.79 -4.99 -9.89
C PRO A 202 -0.32 -4.94 -10.32
N LEU A 203 0.12 -5.83 -11.23
CA LEU A 203 1.51 -5.84 -11.72
C LEU A 203 1.78 -4.75 -12.76
N SER A 204 0.72 -4.24 -13.43
CA SER A 204 0.85 -3.17 -14.44
C SER A 204 0.15 -1.86 -14.07
N THR A 205 -0.83 -1.89 -13.16
CA THR A 205 -1.56 -0.71 -12.69
C THR A 205 -1.57 -0.71 -11.17
N ARG A 206 -1.15 0.41 -10.55
CA ARG A 206 -0.96 0.56 -9.09
C ARG A 206 -2.24 0.30 -8.25
N ASN A 207 -3.43 0.21 -8.87
CA ASN A 207 -4.72 -0.07 -8.22
C ASN A 207 -5.56 -1.09 -9.01
N SER A 208 -6.46 -1.79 -8.32
CA SER A 208 -7.47 -2.70 -8.91
C SER A 208 -8.62 -1.98 -9.63
N LEU A 209 -8.78 -0.68 -9.39
CA LEU A 209 -9.85 0.16 -9.92
C LEU A 209 -9.49 0.74 -11.29
N ARG A 210 -10.33 0.49 -12.29
CA ARG A 210 -10.17 1.07 -13.63
C ARG A 210 -11.06 2.29 -13.83
N PRO A 211 -10.58 3.31 -14.57
CA PRO A 211 -11.42 4.44 -14.95
C PRO A 211 -12.62 3.94 -15.76
N HIS A 212 -13.81 4.38 -15.38
CA HIS A 212 -15.01 4.15 -16.20
C HIS A 212 -14.85 4.92 -17.52
N HIS A 213 -14.84 4.18 -18.63
CA HIS A 213 -15.04 4.77 -19.95
C HIS A 213 -16.48 5.33 -19.98
N LEU A 214 -16.60 6.66 -20.03
CA LEU A 214 -17.81 7.36 -20.47
C LEU A 214 -17.97 7.22 -21.98
#